data_AF-A0A4R9WVA0-F1
#
_entry.id   AF-A0A4R9WVA0-F1
#
_cell.length_a   1.000
_cell.length_b   1.000
_cell.length_c   1.000
_cell.angle_alpha   90.00
_cell.angle_beta   90.00
_cell.angle_gamma   90.00
#
_symmetry.space_group_name_H-M   'P 1'
#
loop_
_entity.id
_entity.type
_entity.pdbx_description
1 polymer ?
#
loop_
_entity_poly.entity_id
_entity_poly.type
_entity_poly.pdbx_seq_one_letter_code
_entity_poly.pdbx_strand_id
1 'polypeptide(L)' 'MSIIAIEQLPARLAGGRTLAGLDLGDKTIGVAVSDRGLSFA' A
#
# COMPACT_ATOMS: atom_id res chain seq x y z
N MET A 1 15.95 3.93 -2.36
CA MET A 1 15.13 3.59 -3.55
C MET A 1 13.72 3.25 -3.05
N SER A 2 12.75 4.14 -3.24
CA SER A 2 11.37 3.98 -2.75
C SER A 2 10.42 3.32 -3.76
N ILE A 3 10.87 3.16 -5.01
CA ILE A 3 10.13 2.48 -6.08
C ILE A 3 10.68 1.06 -6.19
N ILE A 4 9.78 0.08 -6.22
CA ILE A 4 10.09 -1.36 -6.27
C ILE A 4 9.19 -2.02 -7.32
N ALA A 5 9.61 -3.18 -7.84
CA ALA A 5 8.72 -4.01 -8.65
C ALA A 5 7.63 -4.63 -7.76
N ILE A 6 6.42 -4.81 -8.29
CA ILE A 6 5.26 -5.27 -7.51
C ILE A 6 5.46 -6.67 -6.93
N GLU A 7 6.21 -7.52 -7.62
CA GLU A 7 6.57 -8.88 -7.21
C GLU A 7 7.49 -8.88 -5.97
N GLN A 8 8.16 -7.77 -5.70
CA GLN A 8 9.01 -7.60 -4.52
C GLN A 8 8.23 -7.08 -3.31
N LEU A 9 6.98 -6.65 -3.49
CA LEU A 9 6.14 -6.11 -2.41
C LEU A 9 5.88 -7.15 -1.31
N PRO A 10 5.53 -8.43 -1.59
CA PRO A 10 5.27 -9.41 -0.53
C PRO A 10 6.45 -9.60 0.43
N ALA A 11 7.69 -9.61 -0.08
CA ALA A 11 8.89 -9.75 0.75
C ALA A 11 9.18 -8.51 1.61
N ARG A 12 8.67 -7.35 1.23
CA ARG A 12 8.85 -6.09 1.97
C ARG A 12 7.68 -5.74 2.87
N LEU A 13 6.49 -6.25 2.59
CA LEU A 13 5.31 -6.06 3.43
C LEU A 13 5.32 -7.09 4.57
N ALA A 14 6.11 -6.83 5.62
CA ALA A 14 6.11 -7.68 6.80
C ALA A 14 4.70 -7.76 7.41
N GLY A 15 4.29 -8.98 7.77
CA GLY A 15 2.96 -9.26 8.32
C GLY A 15 2.59 -8.36 9.49
N GLY A 16 1.32 -7.97 9.56
CA GLY A 16 0.81 -7.09 10.59
C GLY A 16 1.13 -5.61 10.39
N ARG A 17 1.74 -5.18 9.27
CA ARG A 17 1.86 -3.75 8.96
C ARG A 17 0.69 -3.29 8.11
N THR A 18 0.16 -2.12 8.46
CA THR A 18 -0.80 -1.37 7.64
C THR A 18 -0.14 -1.00 6.32
N LEU A 19 -0.82 -1.26 5.20
CA LEU A 19 -0.45 -0.76 3.88
C LEU A 19 -1.30 0.49 3.59
N ALA A 20 -0.65 1.59 3.22
CA ALA A 20 -1.34 2.79 2.77
C ALA A 20 -1.01 3.05 1.30
N GLY A 21 -2.05 3.25 0.49
CA GLY A 21 -1.97 3.72 -0.88
C GLY A 21 -2.23 5.23 -0.92
N LEU A 22 -1.42 5.94 -1.70
CA LEU A 22 -1.56 7.36 -1.98
C LEU A 22 -1.74 7.54 -3.48
N ASP A 23 -2.85 8.14 -3.88
CA ASP A 23 -3.15 8.47 -5.27
C ASP A 23 -3.25 10.00 -5.41
N LEU A 24 -2.36 10.58 -6.21
CA LEU A 24 -2.25 12.02 -6.39
C LEU A 24 -2.97 12.42 -7.68
N GLY A 25 -4.06 13.17 -7.56
CA GLY A 25 -4.70 13.85 -8.68
C GLY A 25 -4.43 15.35 -8.67
N ASP A 26 -4.81 16.03 -9.75
CA ASP A 26 -4.56 17.47 -9.89
C ASP A 26 -5.35 18.34 -8.91
N LYS A 27 -6.44 17.81 -8.33
CA LYS A 27 -7.33 18.53 -7.40
C LYS A 27 -7.62 17.79 -6.11
N THR A 28 -7.38 16.48 -6.07
CA THR A 28 -7.76 15.62 -4.95
C THR A 28 -6.66 14.61 -4.68
N ILE A 29 -6.60 14.15 -3.43
CA ILE A 29 -5.71 13.08 -3.00
C ILE A 29 -6.58 11.92 -2.54
N GLY A 30 -6.41 10.77 -3.18
CA GLY A 30 -6.99 9.50 -2.76
C GLY A 30 -6.10 8.85 -1.71
N VAL A 31 -6.71 8.39 -0.61
CA VAL A 31 -6.01 7.62 0.43
C VAL A 31 -6.80 6.34 0.68
N ALA A 32 -6.12 5.20 0.60
CA ALA A 32 -6.66 3.90 0.96
C ALA A 32 -5.73 3.25 2.00
N VAL A 33 -6.29 2.69 3.06
CA VAL A 33 -5.53 2.10 4.16
C VAL A 33 -6.05 0.70 4.41
N SER A 34 -5.19 -0.30 4.25
CA SER A 34 -5.50 -1.67 4.64
C SER A 34 -5.38 -1.84 6.14
N ASP A 35 -6.17 -2.74 6.70
CA ASP A 35 -5.93 -3.21 8.06
C ASP A 35 -4.66 -4.11 8.13
N ARG A 36 -4.39 -4.62 9.33
CA ARG A 36 -3.25 -5.53 9.57
C ARG A 36 -3.46 -6.94 8.99
N GLY A 37 -4.70 -7.27 8.61
CA GLY A 37 -5.07 -8.56 8.04
C GLY A 37 -4.84 -8.64 6.53
N LEU A 38 -4.72 -7.49 5.84
CA LEU A 38 -4.57 -7.39 4.39
C LEU A 38 -5.67 -8.17 3.64
N SER A 39 -6.85 -8.33 4.25
CA SER A 39 -7.96 -9.09 3.69
C SER A 39 -8.71 -8.26 2.65
N PHE A 40 -8.95 -8.84 1.49
CA PHE A 40 -9.84 -8.30 0.46
C PHE A 40 -11.28 -8.67 0.82
N ALA A 41 -12.16 -7.68 1.01
CA ALA A 41 -13.60 -7.88 1.18
C ALA A 41 -14.31 -7.83 -0.18
#